data_AF-A0A7V6BX26-F1
#
_entry.id   AF-A0A7V6BX26-F1
#
_cell.length_a   1.000
_cell.length_b   1.000
_cell.length_c   1.000
_cell.angle_alpha   90.00
_cell.angle_beta   90.00
_cell.angle_gamma   90.00
#
_symmetry.space_group_name_H-M   'P 1'
#
loop_
_entity.id
_entity.type
_entity.pdbx_description
1 polymer ?
#
loop_
_entity_poly.entity_id
_entity_poly.type
_entity_poly.pdbx_seq_one_letter_code
_entity_poly.pdbx_strand_id
1 'polypeptide(L)'
;RKGLLRYETFAVSSLRNPTLFTWGHTRRGAWGLPTDFPEGPHFAVQFAAWVGAHVIGTASARHHDFLRSIGAHELIDYTTTPFEESVRDADVVLDALGGEVWQRSWKVLKRGGIMVSTLRGPEAGGPDALNKLCAHVFVQPDAAQLGEIAVLIDSGLVRPVVERIFPLAEAAEAHRLLQAGHAEGKIVLHVADA
;
A
#
# COMPACT_ATOMS: atom_id res chain seq x y z
N ARG A 1 5.42 -21.54 11.46
CA ARG A 1 5.90 -20.28 12.09
C ARG A 1 4.63 -19.48 12.45
N LYS A 2 4.53 -18.84 13.62
CA LYS A 2 3.27 -18.18 14.03
C LYS A 2 3.03 -16.89 13.24
N GLY A 3 1.78 -16.42 13.24
CA GLY A 3 1.29 -15.38 12.36
C GLY A 3 2.04 -14.06 12.48
N LEU A 4 2.20 -13.41 11.33
CA LEU A 4 2.35 -11.96 11.20
C LEU A 4 1.19 -11.53 10.29
N LEU A 5 0.56 -10.38 10.56
CA LEU A 5 -0.44 -9.86 9.64
C LEU A 5 0.24 -9.51 8.32
N ARG A 6 -0.13 -10.22 7.26
CA ARG A 6 0.27 -9.90 5.90
C ARG A 6 -0.86 -9.15 5.22
N TYR A 7 -0.68 -7.84 5.13
CA TYR A 7 -1.18 -7.10 3.98
C TYR A 7 -0.27 -7.49 2.83
N GLU A 8 -0.72 -8.42 1.99
CA GLU A 8 0.06 -8.79 0.82
C GLU A 8 -0.08 -7.69 -0.26
N THR A 9 0.85 -7.75 -1.21
CA THR A 9 1.05 -6.77 -2.27
C THR A 9 -0.24 -6.24 -2.92
N PHE A 10 -0.33 -4.92 -3.06
CA PHE A 10 -1.38 -4.29 -3.88
C PHE A 10 -0.87 -4.12 -5.31
N ALA A 11 -1.67 -4.57 -6.27
CA ALA A 11 -1.42 -4.38 -7.69
C ALA A 11 -2.46 -3.41 -8.26
N VAL A 12 -2.01 -2.46 -9.05
CA VAL A 12 -2.85 -1.46 -9.71
C VAL A 12 -2.76 -1.67 -11.21
N SER A 13 -3.90 -1.63 -11.91
CA SER A 13 -3.95 -1.64 -13.37
C SER A 13 -4.88 -0.56 -13.92
N SER A 14 -4.63 -0.13 -15.15
CA SER A 14 -5.53 0.72 -15.96
C SER A 14 -5.92 2.06 -15.32
N LEU A 15 -5.04 3.07 -15.46
CA LEU A 15 -5.42 4.47 -15.31
C LEU A 15 -6.15 4.95 -16.58
N ARG A 16 -7.43 5.33 -16.45
CA ARG A 16 -8.24 5.82 -17.59
C ARG A 16 -7.79 7.19 -18.13
N ASN A 17 -6.95 7.92 -17.38
CA ASN A 17 -6.34 9.16 -17.85
C ASN A 17 -4.92 9.33 -17.26
N PRO A 18 -3.85 8.94 -17.97
CA PRO A 18 -2.47 9.01 -17.47
C PRO A 18 -1.90 10.43 -17.36
N THR A 19 -2.67 11.48 -17.67
CA THR A 19 -2.20 12.88 -17.55
C THR A 19 -2.40 13.48 -16.15
N LEU A 20 -3.26 12.90 -15.30
CA LEU A 20 -3.51 13.44 -13.95
C LEU A 20 -2.41 13.12 -12.93
N PHE A 21 -1.62 12.06 -13.14
CA PHE A 21 -0.72 11.52 -12.11
C PHE A 21 0.66 12.21 -12.06
N THR A 22 0.65 13.55 -12.12
CA THR A 22 1.84 14.39 -11.94
C THR A 22 1.53 15.52 -10.94
N TRP A 23 1.64 15.21 -9.65
CA TRP A 23 1.70 16.20 -8.58
C TRP A 23 3.15 16.34 -8.09
N GLY A 24 3.57 17.56 -7.75
CA GLY A 24 4.98 17.91 -7.53
C GLY A 24 5.71 18.20 -8.85
N HIS A 25 6.01 19.47 -9.13
CA HIS A 25 6.67 19.86 -10.37
C HIS A 25 8.18 19.49 -10.40
N THR A 26 8.59 18.58 -11.28
CA THR A 26 9.30 18.99 -12.51
C THR A 26 9.63 17.84 -13.49
N ARG A 27 9.42 18.12 -14.78
CA ARG A 27 9.87 17.35 -15.98
C ARG A 27 9.20 15.98 -16.20
N ARG A 28 9.29 15.53 -17.47
CA ARG A 28 8.56 14.38 -18.01
C ARG A 28 9.11 13.05 -17.45
N GLY A 29 8.21 12.12 -17.12
CA GLY A 29 8.55 10.71 -16.88
C GLY A 29 8.73 10.28 -15.42
N ALA A 30 8.63 11.20 -14.46
CA ALA A 30 8.57 10.85 -13.04
C ALA A 30 7.16 10.38 -12.66
N TRP A 31 7.06 9.17 -12.11
CA TRP A 31 5.87 8.69 -11.41
C TRP A 31 6.10 8.83 -9.92
N GLY A 32 5.29 9.65 -9.24
CA GLY A 32 5.37 9.87 -7.80
C GLY A 32 4.06 9.50 -7.13
N LEU A 33 4.08 8.46 -6.31
CA LEU A 33 3.18 8.39 -5.15
C LEU A 33 3.72 9.36 -4.07
N PRO A 34 2.88 9.92 -3.18
CA PRO A 34 3.35 10.69 -2.04
C PRO A 34 4.49 9.97 -1.33
N THR A 35 5.59 10.65 -1.01
CA THR A 35 6.74 9.99 -0.34
C THR A 35 6.43 9.69 1.13
N ASP A 36 5.40 10.34 1.68
CA ASP A 36 4.91 10.16 3.04
C ASP A 36 3.96 8.94 3.15
N PHE A 37 4.51 7.72 3.06
CA PHE A 37 3.85 6.47 3.48
C PHE A 37 4.46 5.84 4.76
N PRO A 38 4.42 6.52 5.92
CA PRO A 38 4.41 5.85 7.22
C PRO A 38 3.01 5.28 7.52
N GLU A 39 2.02 5.65 6.72
CA GLU A 39 0.62 5.31 6.85
C GLU A 39 0.29 3.86 6.45
N GLY A 40 -0.86 3.36 6.90
CA GLY A 40 -1.22 1.95 6.73
C GLY A 40 -1.51 1.58 5.26
N PRO A 41 -1.38 0.30 4.87
CA PRO A 41 -1.77 -0.17 3.54
C PRO A 41 -3.21 0.18 3.13
N HIS A 42 -4.11 0.39 4.10
CA HIS A 42 -5.45 0.93 3.85
C HIS A 42 -5.47 2.35 3.27
N PHE A 43 -4.46 3.19 3.49
CA PHE A 43 -4.33 4.49 2.81
C PHE A 43 -3.92 4.33 1.36
N ALA A 44 -2.99 3.41 1.06
CA ALA A 44 -2.57 3.15 -0.32
C ALA A 44 -3.73 2.67 -1.20
N VAL A 45 -4.61 1.81 -0.67
CA VAL A 45 -5.85 1.39 -1.35
C VAL A 45 -6.77 2.58 -1.61
N GLN A 46 -7.00 3.44 -0.60
CA GLN A 46 -7.87 4.62 -0.74
C GLN A 46 -7.34 5.64 -1.73
N PHE A 47 -6.04 5.97 -1.69
CA PHE A 47 -5.44 6.90 -2.66
C PHE A 47 -5.49 6.33 -4.09
N ALA A 48 -5.22 5.04 -4.28
CA ALA A 48 -5.29 4.40 -5.60
C ALA A 48 -6.73 4.35 -6.15
N ALA A 49 -7.73 4.12 -5.29
CA ALA A 49 -9.14 4.17 -5.67
C ALA A 49 -9.62 5.60 -5.95
N TRP A 50 -9.20 6.58 -5.14
CA TRP A 50 -9.52 8.01 -5.29
C TRP A 50 -9.06 8.57 -6.65
N VAL A 51 -7.87 8.19 -7.14
CA VAL A 51 -7.40 8.57 -8.48
C VAL A 51 -8.03 7.78 -9.63
N GLY A 52 -9.00 6.91 -9.35
CA GLY A 52 -9.74 6.15 -10.35
C GLY A 52 -8.96 4.99 -10.99
N ALA A 53 -7.98 4.42 -10.27
CA ALA A 53 -7.26 3.23 -10.71
C ALA A 53 -7.97 1.94 -10.27
N HIS A 54 -7.81 0.85 -11.02
CA HIS A 54 -8.36 -0.45 -10.64
C HIS A 54 -7.45 -1.13 -9.61
N VAL A 55 -7.93 -1.33 -8.39
CA VAL A 55 -7.12 -1.77 -7.25
C VAL A 55 -7.36 -3.26 -6.94
N ILE A 56 -6.31 -4.06 -7.03
CA ILE A 56 -6.29 -5.48 -6.64
C ILE A 56 -5.60 -5.61 -5.28
N GLY A 57 -6.32 -6.10 -4.27
CA GLY A 57 -5.79 -6.37 -2.94
C GLY A 57 -5.54 -7.86 -2.69
N THR A 58 -4.41 -8.20 -2.07
CA THR A 58 -4.10 -9.59 -1.67
C THR A 58 -4.12 -9.71 -0.14
N ALA A 59 -5.06 -10.50 0.40
CA ALA A 59 -5.28 -10.66 1.83
C ALA A 59 -6.17 -11.88 2.13
N SER A 60 -6.06 -12.46 3.32
CA SER A 60 -6.98 -13.52 3.77
C SER A 60 -8.45 -13.07 3.77
N ALA A 61 -9.39 -13.93 3.37
CA ALA A 61 -10.80 -13.62 3.08
C ALA A 61 -11.52 -12.76 4.13
N ARG A 62 -11.22 -12.96 5.43
CA ARG A 62 -11.76 -12.16 6.55
C ARG A 62 -11.54 -10.63 6.41
N HIS A 63 -10.54 -10.19 5.65
CA HIS A 63 -10.22 -8.77 5.42
C HIS A 63 -10.81 -8.24 4.10
N HIS A 64 -11.51 -9.08 3.32
CA HIS A 64 -12.03 -8.70 1.99
C HIS A 64 -13.11 -7.63 2.08
N ASP A 65 -14.02 -7.73 3.04
CA ASP A 65 -15.10 -6.75 3.20
C ASP A 65 -14.57 -5.39 3.67
N PHE A 66 -13.56 -5.38 4.55
CA PHE A 66 -12.82 -4.17 4.91
C PHE A 66 -12.15 -3.54 3.69
N LEU A 67 -11.33 -4.28 2.94
CA LEU A 67 -10.64 -3.79 1.76
C LEU A 67 -11.61 -3.26 0.69
N ARG A 68 -12.74 -3.93 0.47
CA ARG A 68 -13.79 -3.46 -0.45
C ARG A 68 -14.42 -2.15 0.04
N SER A 69 -14.62 -1.99 1.34
CA SER A 69 -15.16 -0.75 1.95
C SER A 69 -14.21 0.46 1.86
N ILE A 70 -12.97 0.27 1.42
CA ILE A 70 -11.98 1.34 1.23
C ILE A 70 -11.49 1.46 -0.22
N GLY A 71 -12.13 0.78 -1.18
CA GLY A 71 -11.89 0.97 -2.62
C GLY A 71 -11.14 -0.15 -3.34
N ALA A 72 -10.88 -1.31 -2.72
CA ALA A 72 -10.39 -2.48 -3.45
C ALA A 72 -11.48 -3.02 -4.39
N HIS A 73 -11.12 -3.22 -5.66
CA HIS A 73 -12.01 -3.66 -6.73
C HIS A 73 -11.99 -5.20 -6.88
N GLU A 74 -10.79 -5.78 -6.85
CA GLU A 74 -10.56 -7.23 -6.86
C GLU A 74 -9.78 -7.66 -5.61
N LEU A 75 -10.06 -8.88 -5.14
CA LEU A 75 -9.60 -9.38 -3.85
C LEU A 75 -9.22 -10.85 -3.96
N ILE A 76 -7.97 -11.17 -3.60
CA ILE A 76 -7.38 -12.51 -3.72
C ILE A 76 -7.00 -13.01 -2.33
N ASP A 77 -7.46 -14.21 -1.98
CA ASP A 77 -7.02 -14.90 -0.77
C ASP A 77 -5.72 -15.68 -1.02
N TYR A 78 -4.61 -15.12 -0.54
CA TYR A 78 -3.28 -15.73 -0.63
C TYR A 78 -3.18 -17.10 0.10
N THR A 79 -4.12 -17.42 1.00
CA THR A 79 -4.14 -18.70 1.71
C THR A 79 -4.73 -19.84 0.87
N THR A 80 -5.46 -19.52 -0.20
CA THR A 80 -6.02 -20.50 -1.14
C THR A 80 -5.39 -20.46 -2.53
N THR A 81 -4.90 -19.29 -2.97
CA THR A 81 -4.49 -19.08 -4.37
C THR A 81 -3.29 -18.13 -4.46
N PRO A 82 -2.17 -18.52 -5.12
CA PRO A 82 -1.07 -17.60 -5.40
C PRO A 82 -1.54 -16.46 -6.31
N PHE A 83 -1.32 -15.20 -5.89
CA PHE A 83 -1.83 -14.04 -6.63
C PHE A 83 -1.27 -13.94 -8.06
N GLU A 84 -0.08 -14.51 -8.32
CA GLU A 84 0.53 -14.54 -9.65
C GLU A 84 -0.23 -15.40 -10.69
N GLU A 85 -1.20 -16.20 -10.26
CA GLU A 85 -2.08 -16.93 -11.18
C GLU A 85 -3.13 -16.00 -11.80
N SER A 86 -3.67 -15.07 -11.00
CA SER A 86 -4.75 -14.13 -11.37
C SER A 86 -4.24 -12.76 -11.82
N VAL A 87 -3.23 -12.19 -11.16
CA VAL A 87 -2.70 -10.85 -11.47
C VAL A 87 -1.72 -10.91 -12.63
N ARG A 88 -1.98 -10.12 -13.66
CA ARG A 88 -1.09 -9.95 -14.84
C ARG A 88 -1.11 -8.50 -15.31
N ASP A 89 -0.04 -8.11 -16.00
CA ASP A 89 0.14 -6.81 -16.64
C ASP A 89 -0.14 -5.58 -15.74
N ALA A 90 0.21 -5.67 -14.45
CA ALA A 90 0.04 -4.58 -13.49
C ALA A 90 0.89 -3.35 -13.87
N ASP A 91 0.30 -2.16 -13.76
CA ASP A 91 0.94 -0.85 -13.97
C ASP A 91 1.90 -0.51 -12.83
N VAL A 92 1.40 -0.58 -11.60
CA VAL A 92 2.14 -0.26 -10.37
C VAL A 92 1.89 -1.36 -9.36
N VAL A 93 2.92 -1.74 -8.61
CA VAL A 93 2.84 -2.75 -7.56
C VAL A 93 3.50 -2.23 -6.30
N LEU A 94 2.76 -2.27 -5.19
CA LEU A 94 3.21 -1.82 -3.87
C LEU A 94 3.65 -3.01 -3.01
N ASP A 95 4.93 -3.04 -2.65
CA ASP A 95 5.53 -4.06 -1.81
C ASP A 95 5.89 -3.53 -0.41
N ALA A 96 5.40 -4.25 0.61
CA ALA A 96 5.74 -4.04 2.01
C ALA A 96 6.26 -5.32 2.69
N LEU A 97 6.55 -6.38 1.92
CA LEU A 97 6.88 -7.73 2.43
C LEU A 97 8.22 -8.28 1.93
N GLY A 98 8.70 -7.84 0.76
CA GLY A 98 10.01 -8.21 0.23
C GLY A 98 10.12 -9.70 -0.15
N GLY A 99 11.36 -10.18 -0.23
CA GLY A 99 11.69 -11.61 -0.38
C GLY A 99 10.95 -12.32 -1.54
N GLU A 100 10.37 -13.48 -1.25
CA GLU A 100 9.60 -14.29 -2.21
C GLU A 100 8.30 -13.61 -2.67
N VAL A 101 7.75 -12.66 -1.90
CA VAL A 101 6.59 -11.87 -2.35
C VAL A 101 7.05 -10.92 -3.45
N TRP A 102 8.07 -10.09 -3.17
CA TRP A 102 8.67 -9.17 -4.17
C TRP A 102 9.05 -9.88 -5.47
N GLN A 103 9.64 -11.08 -5.41
CA GLN A 103 10.04 -11.83 -6.62
C GLN A 103 8.85 -12.32 -7.47
N ARG A 104 7.68 -12.52 -6.87
CA ARG A 104 6.43 -12.86 -7.57
C ARG A 104 5.76 -11.59 -8.09
N SER A 105 5.69 -10.57 -7.24
CA SER A 105 5.20 -9.22 -7.55
C SER A 105 5.94 -8.58 -8.74
N TRP A 106 7.24 -8.84 -8.89
CA TRP A 106 8.04 -8.37 -10.03
C TRP A 106 7.63 -9.02 -11.36
N LYS A 107 7.14 -10.27 -11.34
CA LYS A 107 6.73 -11.01 -12.55
C LYS A 107 5.40 -10.50 -13.09
N VAL A 108 4.44 -10.16 -12.22
CA VAL A 108 3.09 -9.72 -12.62
C VAL A 108 3.04 -8.28 -13.16
N LEU A 109 4.08 -7.47 -12.95
CA LEU A 109 4.24 -6.16 -13.59
C LEU A 109 4.31 -6.28 -15.12
N LYS A 110 3.68 -5.35 -15.84
CA LYS A 110 3.82 -5.20 -17.29
C LYS A 110 5.19 -4.62 -17.68
N ARG A 111 5.48 -4.56 -18.98
CA ARG A 111 6.61 -3.76 -19.51
C ARG A 111 6.33 -2.27 -19.32
N GLY A 112 7.27 -1.56 -18.70
CA GLY A 112 7.11 -0.19 -18.20
C GLY A 112 6.48 -0.09 -16.82
N GLY A 113 6.12 -1.22 -16.19
CA GLY A 113 5.53 -1.25 -14.85
C GLY A 113 6.51 -0.90 -13.74
N ILE A 114 5.98 -0.45 -12.60
CA ILE A 114 6.75 0.10 -11.49
C ILE A 114 6.53 -0.71 -10.20
N MET A 115 7.62 -1.25 -9.67
CA MET A 115 7.67 -1.75 -8.30
C MET A 115 7.96 -0.57 -7.36
N VAL A 116 7.12 -0.38 -6.35
CA VAL A 116 7.28 0.63 -5.30
C VAL A 116 7.36 -0.12 -3.98
N SER A 117 8.55 -0.20 -3.37
CA SER A 117 8.77 -0.96 -2.13
C SER A 117 9.15 -0.06 -0.96
N THR A 118 8.55 -0.30 0.21
CA THR A 118 8.97 0.31 1.49
C THR A 118 10.18 -0.42 2.10
N LEU A 119 10.56 -1.57 1.53
CA LEU A 119 11.73 -2.35 1.92
C LEU A 119 12.85 -2.19 0.89
N ARG A 120 14.08 -2.49 1.29
CA ARG A 120 15.18 -2.68 0.33
C ARG A 120 15.05 -4.06 -0.31
N GLY A 121 14.28 -4.12 -1.40
CA GLY A 121 14.29 -5.25 -2.32
C GLY A 121 15.70 -5.55 -2.87
N PRO A 122 15.89 -6.72 -3.51
CA PRO A 122 17.16 -7.02 -4.20
C PRO A 122 17.41 -6.01 -5.32
N GLU A 123 18.67 -5.86 -5.72
CA GLU A 123 18.99 -5.11 -6.94
C GLU A 123 18.25 -5.74 -8.13
N ALA A 124 17.51 -4.92 -8.89
CA ALA A 124 16.67 -5.37 -9.98
C ALA A 124 17.56 -5.91 -11.13
N GLY A 125 17.78 -7.23 -11.14
CA GLY A 125 18.64 -7.94 -12.08
C GLY A 125 17.87 -8.84 -13.05
N GLY A 126 18.52 -9.21 -14.15
CA GLY A 126 17.96 -10.03 -15.21
C GLY A 126 17.44 -9.24 -16.41
N PRO A 127 17.04 -9.90 -17.51
CA PRO A 127 16.74 -9.25 -18.78
C PRO A 127 15.56 -8.26 -18.74
N ASP A 128 14.59 -8.48 -17.85
CA ASP A 128 13.44 -7.58 -17.66
C ASP A 128 13.77 -6.29 -16.92
N ALA A 129 14.91 -6.19 -16.23
CA ALA A 129 15.30 -5.01 -15.45
C ALA A 129 15.49 -3.76 -16.33
N LEU A 130 15.80 -3.93 -17.61
CA LEU A 130 15.86 -2.82 -18.59
C LEU A 130 14.46 -2.30 -19.00
N ASN A 131 13.38 -2.97 -18.57
CA ASN A 131 12.00 -2.70 -18.99
C ASN A 131 11.03 -2.48 -17.82
N LYS A 132 11.49 -2.46 -16.57
CA LYS A 132 10.67 -2.28 -15.36
C LYS A 132 11.41 -1.40 -14.35
N LEU A 133 10.70 -0.54 -13.64
CA LEU A 133 11.29 0.35 -12.64
C LEU A 133 11.14 -0.23 -11.23
N CYS A 134 12.13 0.02 -10.37
CA CYS A 134 12.03 -0.24 -8.93
C CYS A 134 12.36 1.05 -8.18
N ALA A 135 11.38 1.55 -7.43
CA ALA A 135 11.53 2.70 -6.54
C ALA A 135 11.46 2.23 -5.08
N HIS A 136 12.35 2.78 -4.24
CA HIS A 136 12.30 2.58 -2.79
C HIS A 136 11.73 3.85 -2.15
N VAL A 137 10.67 3.70 -1.34
CA VAL A 137 10.05 4.83 -0.64
C VAL A 137 10.78 5.05 0.68
N PHE A 138 11.44 6.19 0.81
CA PHE A 138 11.92 6.72 2.08
C PHE A 138 11.09 7.94 2.45
N VAL A 139 10.41 7.85 3.59
CA VAL A 139 9.55 8.91 4.11
C VAL A 139 10.40 10.14 4.49
N GLN A 140 9.97 11.31 4.05
CA GLN A 140 10.44 12.62 4.52
C GLN A 140 9.19 13.46 4.83
N PRO A 141 9.07 14.05 6.04
CA PRO A 141 7.89 14.83 6.40
C PRO A 141 7.71 16.04 5.48
N ASP A 142 6.57 16.12 4.80
CA ASP A 142 6.22 17.24 3.92
C ASP A 142 4.88 17.87 4.35
N ALA A 143 4.97 19.07 4.94
CA ALA A 143 3.80 19.81 5.42
C ALA A 143 2.81 20.21 4.31
N ALA A 144 3.25 20.31 3.05
CA ALA A 144 2.35 20.57 1.92
C ALA A 144 1.58 19.28 1.52
N GLN A 145 2.27 18.13 1.43
CA GLN A 145 1.63 16.84 1.19
C GLN A 145 0.63 16.49 2.31
N LEU A 146 1.01 16.68 3.58
CA LEU A 146 0.13 16.47 4.73
C LEU A 146 -1.08 17.43 4.71
N GLY A 147 -0.92 18.66 4.21
CA GLY A 147 -2.01 19.61 4.00
C GLY A 147 -3.02 19.14 2.94
N GLU A 148 -2.57 18.58 1.82
CA GLU A 148 -3.49 17.99 0.83
C GLU A 148 -4.17 16.71 1.34
N ILE A 149 -3.44 15.86 2.06
CA ILE A 149 -4.00 14.66 2.70
C ILE A 149 -5.09 15.04 3.71
N ALA A 150 -4.91 16.12 4.49
CA ALA A 150 -5.94 16.64 5.38
C ALA A 150 -7.22 17.04 4.63
N VAL A 151 -7.12 17.73 3.48
CA VAL A 151 -8.29 18.07 2.64
C VAL A 151 -9.01 16.83 2.10
N LEU A 152 -8.28 15.76 1.77
CA LEU A 152 -8.88 14.48 1.36
C LEU A 152 -9.59 13.75 2.53
N ILE A 153 -9.14 13.98 3.76
CA ILE A 153 -9.76 13.45 4.98
C ILE A 153 -11.01 14.26 5.35
N ASP A 154 -10.92 15.59 5.38
CA ASP A 154 -12.03 16.49 5.72
C ASP A 154 -13.19 16.40 4.71
N SER A 155 -12.89 16.10 3.44
CA SER A 155 -13.89 15.83 2.40
C SER A 155 -14.44 14.39 2.40
N GLY A 156 -13.92 13.51 3.26
CA GLY A 156 -14.35 12.10 3.37
C GLY A 156 -13.97 11.22 2.17
N LEU A 157 -13.12 11.70 1.26
CA LEU A 157 -12.62 10.94 0.10
C LEU A 157 -11.60 9.88 0.52
N VAL A 158 -10.90 10.12 1.63
CA VAL A 158 -10.01 9.20 2.32
C VAL A 158 -10.38 9.23 3.80
N ARG A 159 -10.33 8.09 4.49
CA ARG A 159 -10.57 8.02 5.95
C ARG A 159 -9.41 7.32 6.66
N PRO A 160 -8.88 7.91 7.76
CA PRO A 160 -8.02 7.18 8.69
C PRO A 160 -8.80 6.03 9.31
N VAL A 161 -8.24 4.83 9.26
CA VAL A 161 -8.82 3.66 9.93
C VAL A 161 -8.05 3.45 11.22
N VAL A 162 -8.68 3.72 12.36
CA VAL A 162 -8.13 3.42 13.69
C VAL A 162 -8.72 2.11 14.19
N GLU A 163 -7.87 1.12 14.44
CA GLU A 163 -8.25 -0.19 14.99
C GLU A 163 -8.63 -0.05 16.47
N ARG A 164 -7.73 0.59 17.23
CA ARG A 164 -7.84 0.73 18.68
C ARG A 164 -6.94 1.84 19.17
N ILE A 165 -7.43 2.58 20.17
CA ILE A 165 -6.64 3.49 20.99
C ILE A 165 -6.37 2.78 22.31
N PHE A 166 -5.11 2.76 22.75
CA PHE A 166 -4.69 2.27 24.06
C PHE A 166 -4.08 3.42 24.87
N PRO A 167 -4.21 3.47 26.20
CA PRO A 167 -3.34 4.29 27.03
C PRO A 167 -1.87 3.94 26.82
N LEU A 168 -0.94 4.90 26.93
CA LEU A 168 0.50 4.64 26.82
C LEU A 168 1.00 3.56 27.80
N ALA A 169 0.40 3.45 28.99
CA ALA A 169 0.67 2.38 29.96
C ALA A 169 0.37 0.96 29.42
N GLU A 170 -0.51 0.84 28.43
CA GLU A 170 -0.91 -0.41 27.78
C GLU A 170 -0.16 -0.67 26.45
N ALA A 171 0.91 0.08 26.14
CA ALA A 171 1.70 -0.13 24.93
C ALA A 171 2.20 -1.58 24.75
N ALA A 172 2.42 -2.31 25.85
CA ALA A 172 2.77 -3.72 25.81
C ALA A 172 1.63 -4.64 25.33
N GLU A 173 0.36 -4.26 25.47
CA GLU A 173 -0.80 -4.96 24.88
C GLU A 173 -1.08 -4.47 23.45
N ALA A 174 -0.91 -3.17 23.17
CA ALA A 174 -0.94 -2.64 21.81
C ALA A 174 0.06 -3.39 20.89
N HIS A 175 1.28 -3.65 21.38
CA HIS A 175 2.27 -4.47 20.67
C HIS A 175 1.86 -5.96 20.55
N ARG A 176 1.16 -6.53 21.54
CA ARG A 176 0.63 -7.90 21.45
C ARG A 176 -0.46 -8.02 20.38
N LEU A 177 -1.37 -7.06 20.29
CA LEU A 177 -2.40 -7.01 19.25
C LEU A 177 -1.78 -6.90 17.84
N LEU A 178 -0.79 -6.01 17.69
CA LEU A 178 -0.03 -5.84 16.45
C LEU A 178 0.70 -7.13 16.03
N GLN A 179 1.37 -7.80 16.97
CA GLN A 179 2.06 -9.07 16.71
C GLN A 179 1.11 -10.23 16.44
N ALA A 180 -0.05 -10.27 17.09
CA ALA A 180 -0.94 -11.41 17.04
C ALA A 180 -1.53 -11.62 15.64
N GLY A 181 -2.15 -10.58 15.07
CA GLY A 181 -2.82 -10.63 13.77
C GLY A 181 -4.45 -10.72 13.82
N HIS A 182 -4.56 -9.35 14.12
CA HIS A 182 -5.77 -8.51 13.96
C HIS A 182 -5.58 -7.05 14.36
N ALA A 183 -5.23 -6.26 13.36
CA ALA A 183 -5.48 -4.84 13.25
C ALA A 183 -5.70 -4.53 11.76
N GLU A 184 -6.90 -4.09 11.38
CA GLU A 184 -7.24 -3.59 10.04
C GLU A 184 -6.90 -2.09 9.91
N GLY A 185 -7.02 -1.37 11.03
CA GLY A 185 -6.58 0.00 11.19
C GLY A 185 -5.19 0.17 11.84
N LYS A 186 -4.81 1.43 12.04
CA LYS A 186 -3.72 1.84 12.92
C LYS A 186 -4.07 1.55 14.38
N ILE A 187 -3.11 1.03 15.13
CA ILE A 187 -3.16 1.02 16.59
C ILE A 187 -2.51 2.32 17.08
N VAL A 188 -3.20 3.05 17.97
CA VAL A 188 -2.80 4.38 18.45
C VAL A 188 -2.53 4.32 19.96
N LEU A 189 -1.53 5.06 20.43
CA LEU A 189 -1.25 5.25 21.86
C LEU A 189 -1.69 6.65 22.30
N HIS A 190 -2.57 6.72 23.30
CA HIS A 190 -2.97 7.95 23.97
C HIS A 190 -1.97 8.28 25.07
N VAL A 191 -1.31 9.44 24.95
CA VAL A 191 -0.17 9.83 25.81
C VAL A 191 -0.58 10.81 26.92
N ALA A 192 -1.50 11.73 26.62
CA ALA A 192 -2.11 12.67 27.54
C ALA A 192 -3.43 13.18 26.94
N ASP A 193 -4.36 13.64 27.78
CA ASP A 193 -5.49 14.48 27.35
C ASP A 193 -5.00 15.86 26.87
N ALA A 194 -5.84 16.57 26.11
CA ALA A 194 -5.52 17.87 25.49
C ALA A 194 -5.98 19.08 26.32
#